data_AF-A0A699WQM2-F1
#
_entry.id   AF-A0A699WQM2-F1
#
_cell.length_a   1.000
_cell.length_b   1.000
_cell.length_c   1.000
_cell.angle_alpha   90.00
_cell.angle_beta   90.00
_cell.angle_gamma   90.00
#
_symmetry.space_group_name_H-M   'P 1'
#
loop_
_entity.id
_entity.type
_entity.pdbx_description
1 polymer ?
#
loop_
_entity_poly.entity_id
_entity_poly.type
_entity_poly.pdbx_seq_one_letter_code
_entity_poly.pdbx_strand_id
1 'polypeptide(L)' 'DKYISGLPDNIHGNVMSARPKTLDETIELANDLMDQKLCTYAERHNDNKRKADDSSRNNQQ' A
#
# COMPACT_ATOMS: atom_id res chain seq x y z
N ASP A 1 18.87 -1.49 14.74
CA ASP A 1 17.58 -1.11 15.34
C ASP A 1 16.64 -2.29 15.49
N LYS A 2 16.26 -2.64 16.72
CA LYS A 2 15.26 -3.70 16.99
C LYS A 2 13.88 -3.40 16.41
N TYR A 3 13.60 -2.12 16.12
CA TYR A 3 12.32 -1.63 15.61
C TYR A 3 12.21 -1.82 14.09
N ILE A 4 13.34 -1.70 13.38
CA ILE A 4 13.38 -1.87 11.93
C ILE A 4 13.32 -3.35 11.55
N SER A 5 13.93 -4.24 12.35
CA SER A 5 13.91 -5.69 12.11
C SER A 5 12.53 -6.34 12.22
N GLY A 6 11.53 -5.63 12.76
CA GLY A 6 10.13 -6.11 12.83
C GLY A 6 9.26 -5.66 11.66
N LEU A 7 9.79 -4.85 10.73
CA LEU A 7 9.02 -4.35 9.61
C LEU A 7 8.84 -5.42 8.53
N PRO A 8 7.68 -5.47 7.87
CA PRO A 8 7.50 -6.29 6.67
C PRO A 8 8.50 -5.89 5.57
N ASP A 9 9.03 -6.88 4.86
CA ASP A 9 10.04 -6.69 3.81
C ASP A 9 9.61 -5.68 2.73
N ASN A 10 8.30 -5.58 2.48
CA ASN A 10 7.72 -4.71 1.46
C ASN A 10 7.80 -3.21 1.79
N ILE A 11 8.05 -2.83 3.05
CA ILE A 11 8.26 -1.44 3.48
C ILE A 11 9.63 -1.22 4.11
N HIS A 12 10.29 -2.29 4.56
CA HIS A 12 11.60 -2.24 5.21
C HIS A 12 12.65 -1.46 4.38
N GLY A 13 12.75 -1.74 3.08
CA GLY A 13 13.69 -1.04 2.20
C GLY A 13 13.41 0.46 2.07
N ASN A 14 12.13 0.84 1.98
CA ASN A 14 11.72 2.24 1.86
C ASN A 14 11.97 3.01 3.16
N VAL A 15 11.64 2.40 4.30
CA VAL A 15 11.90 2.98 5.62
C VAL A 15 13.40 3.17 5.83
N MET A 16 14.22 2.18 5.50
CA MET A 16 15.67 2.30 5.65
C MET A 16 16.28 3.37 4.73
N SER A 17 15.72 3.54 3.53
CA SER A 17 16.18 4.54 2.56
C SER A 17 15.91 5.98 3.02
N ALA A 18 14.82 6.20 3.75
CA ALA A 18 14.51 7.50 4.35
C ALA A 18 15.43 7.86 5.53
N ARG A 19 16.18 6.88 6.07
CA ARG A 19 17.12 7.05 7.20
C ARG A 19 16.49 7.84 8.36
N PRO A 20 15.36 7.38 8.93
CA PRO A 20 14.71 8.05 10.03
C PRO A 20 15.68 8.18 11.22
N LYS A 21 15.64 9.34 11.86
CA LYS A 21 16.48 9.71 13.00
C LYS A 21 15.81 9.35 14.31
N THR A 22 14.48 9.31 14.33
CA THR A 22 13.68 9.00 15.53
C THR A 22 12.79 7.77 15.31
N LEU A 23 12.34 7.20 16.43
CA LEU A 23 11.36 6.12 16.40
C LEU A 23 10.03 6.62 15.83
N ASP A 24 9.61 7.84 16.17
CA ASP A 24 8.37 8.44 15.67
C ASP A 24 8.39 8.60 14.15
N GLU A 25 9.50 9.08 13.57
CA GLU A 25 9.66 9.16 12.11
C GLU A 25 9.59 7.78 11.45
N THR A 26 10.12 6.74 12.11
CA THR A 26 10.02 5.35 11.63
C THR A 26 8.58 4.86 11.64
N ILE A 27 7.82 5.18 12.69
CA ILE A 27 6.42 4.79 12.86
C ILE A 27 5.53 5.53 11.85
N GLU A 28 5.69 6.84 11.72
CA GLU A 28 4.96 7.68 10.78
C GLU A 28 5.18 7.18 9.34
N LEU A 29 6.44 6.98 8.95
CA LEU A 29 6.77 6.51 7.61
C LEU A 29 6.24 5.09 7.33
N ALA A 30 6.30 4.19 8.30
CA ALA A 30 5.74 2.85 8.14
C ALA A 30 4.22 2.89 7.95
N ASN A 31 3.51 3.74 8.70
CA ASN A 31 2.07 3.92 8.55
C ASN A 31 1.71 4.53 7.19
N ASP A 32 2.41 5.58 6.77
CA ASP A 32 2.18 6.22 5.46
C ASP A 32 2.35 5.22 4.30
N LEU A 33 3.38 4.37 4.36
CA LEU A 33 3.62 3.34 3.35
C LEU A 33 2.54 2.25 3.35
N MET A 34 1.99 1.90 4.51
CA MET A 34 0.87 0.96 4.61
C MET A 34 -0.42 1.57 4.04
N ASP A 35 -0.73 2.81 4.42
CA ASP A 35 -1.91 3.54 3.95
C ASP A 35 -1.86 3.78 2.45
N GLN A 36 -0.71 4.17 1.89
CA GLN A 36 -0.54 4.35 0.45
C GLN A 36 -0.85 3.06 -0.32
N LYS A 37 -0.34 1.91 0.15
CA LYS A 37 -0.61 0.62 -0.48
C LYS A 37 -2.07 0.19 -0.35
N LEU A 38 -2.72 0.50 0.78
CA LEU A 38 -4.14 0.24 0.98
C LEU A 38 -5.00 1.08 0.03
N CYS A 39 -4.72 2.37 -0.08
CA CYS A 39 -5.39 3.29 -1.02
C CYS A 39 -5.26 2.80 -2.47
N THR A 40 -4.05 2.45 -2.91
CA THR A 40 -3.83 1.93 -4.28
C THR A 40 -4.57 0.61 -4.54
N TYR A 41 -4.75 -0.24 -3.51
CA TYR A 41 -5.51 -1.47 -3.66
C TYR A 41 -7.02 -1.21 -3.76
N ALA A 42 -7.54 -0.31 -2.92
CA ALA A 42 -8.94 0.11 -2.94
C ALA A 42 -9.33 0.74 -4.30
N GLU A 43 -8.47 1.61 -4.84
CA GLU A 43 -8.66 2.21 -6.17
C GLU A 43 -8.70 1.16 -7.28
N ARG A 44 -7.69 0.26 -7.33
CA ARG A 44 -7.66 -0.82 -8.32
C ARG A 44 -8.87 -1.74 -8.23
N HIS A 45 -9.36 -2.03 -7.03
CA HIS A 45 -10.55 -2.84 -6.85
C HIS A 45 -11.81 -2.14 -7.40
N ASN A 46 -11.93 -0.82 -7.21
CA ASN A 46 -13.03 -0.04 -7.76
C ASN A 46 -13.00 -0.01 -9.30
N ASP A 47 -11.83 0.20 -9.90
CA ASP A 47 -11.67 0.17 -11.35
C ASP A 47 -11.95 -1.22 -11.94
N ASN A 48 -11.46 -2.28 -11.30
CA ASN A 48 -11.69 -3.65 -11.76
C ASN A 48 -13.17 -4.05 -11.65
N LYS A 49 -13.87 -3.59 -10.62
CA LYS A 49 -15.32 -3.79 -10.47
C LYS A 49 -16.12 -3.10 -11.58
N ARG A 50 -15.80 -1.83 -11.89
CA ARG A 50 -16.43 -1.12 -13.02
C ARG A 50 -16.23 -1.86 -14.34
N LYS A 51 -15.01 -2.34 -14.62
CA LYS A 51 -14.71 -3.12 -15.82
C LYS A 51 -15.44 -4.46 -15.89
N ALA A 52 -15.59 -5.16 -14.77
CA ALA A 52 -16.34 -6.42 -14.72
C ALA A 52 -17.83 -6.21 -15.01
N ASP A 53 -18.44 -5.16 -14.43
CA ASP A 53 -19.84 -4.81 -14.69
C ASP A 53 -20.05 -4.43 -16.16
N ASP A 54 -19.15 -3.64 -16.76
CA ASP A 54 -19.23 -3.25 -18.18
C ASP A 54 -19.07 -4.45 -19.13
N SER A 55 -18.15 -5.37 -18.83
CA SER A 55 -17.98 -6.59 -19.63
C SER A 55 -19.17 -7.55 -19.50
N SER A 56 -19.84 -7.58 -18.34
CA SER A 56 -21.03 -8.41 -18.14
C SER A 56 -22.23 -7.89 -18.95
N ARG A 57 -22.34 -6.56 -19.12
CA ARG A 57 -23.41 -5.91 -19.90
C ARG A 57 -23.22 -6.05 -21.41
N ASN A 58 -21.99 -6.13 -21.91
CA ASN A 58 -21.75 -6.24 -23.36
C ASN A 58 -21.96 -7.67 -23.91
N ASN A 59 -21.82 -8.69 -23.07
CA ASN A 59 -21.96 -10.11 -23.46
C ASN A 59 -23.41 -10.63 -23.34
N GLN A 60 -24.38 -9.78 -23.00
CA GLN A 60 -25.81 -10.13 -22.92
C GLN A 60 -26.58 -9.84 -24.23
N GLN A 61 -25.90 -9.76 -25.37
CA GLN A 61 -26.53 -9.57 -26.69
C GLN A 61 -26.44 -10.82 -27.56
#